data_AF-A0A7M5X786-F1
#
_entry.id   AF-A0A7M5X786-F1
#
_cell.length_a   1.000
_cell.length_b   1.000
_cell.length_c   1.000
_cell.angle_alpha   90.00
_cell.angle_beta   90.00
_cell.angle_gamma   90.00
#
_symmetry.space_group_name_H-M   'P 1'
#
loop_
_entity.id
_entity.type
_entity.pdbx_description
1 polymer ?
#
loop_
_entity_poly.entity_id
_entity_poly.type
_entity_poly.pdbx_seq_one_letter_code
_entity_poly.pdbx_strand_id
1 'polypeptide(L)'
;MARLSNKNSFNAILLIVLASGLLMFYTHYGTFTVSEEDPDDIEDIEVYHPPLSENRSLADTNKDQQAIYSQLKPVQWYKDNWKGDCPYPSYVFRKLESQSWFSLYLHHQMKVDLSRTIPKRLKKSCTRWWHAHAEADFGDLPHRKFTWKEQKPNHVRPNCSFGQKRRPWTRCSKKHQELWTVLDKLGVIYFIRSGSELGVIRGSSYLSMADEWDVDVFVDVPQEKLIRLLENKLNPRPHIDGSLESVIAETHWHVKGCPEIHMVFNEWMVDQMVQEKPRPTHDSLCTCYMNSAKLACHKDAIERMYAQYGPSWFVPLHAKFLDFPWAARGKNIQPKLKKLTSPDGIIYEKAVRDLDGSIQYTKYDMEMILAQLNVLQSSILSKYSSG
;
A
#
# COMPACT_ATOMS: atom_id res chain seq x y z
N MET A 1 44.46 49.20 -15.17
CA MET A 1 44.65 50.13 -14.04
C MET A 1 43.28 50.71 -13.66
N ALA A 2 42.96 50.72 -12.35
CA ALA A 2 41.87 51.41 -11.60
C ALA A 2 40.42 51.36 -12.18
N ARG A 3 39.42 50.64 -11.63
CA ARG A 3 38.65 50.78 -10.35
C ARG A 3 38.05 52.17 -10.05
N LEU A 4 36.71 52.23 -10.00
CA LEU A 4 35.81 52.81 -8.97
C LEU A 4 34.36 52.51 -9.43
N SER A 5 33.61 51.54 -8.88
CA SER A 5 32.88 51.50 -7.59
C SER A 5 31.72 52.50 -7.47
N ASN A 6 30.48 52.02 -7.64
CA ASN A 6 29.32 52.64 -7.03
C ASN A 6 28.39 51.54 -6.46
N LYS A 7 28.56 51.26 -5.17
CA LYS A 7 27.65 50.50 -4.32
C LYS A 7 26.95 51.53 -3.42
N ASN A 8 25.62 51.51 -3.39
CA ASN A 8 24.74 51.85 -2.26
C ASN A 8 23.41 52.40 -2.81
N SER A 9 22.38 51.54 -2.90
CA SER A 9 20.94 51.92 -2.91
C SER A 9 19.98 50.72 -2.93
N PHE A 10 20.42 49.48 -2.65
CA PHE A 10 19.55 48.29 -2.78
C PHE A 10 18.94 47.76 -1.47
N ASN A 11 19.11 48.46 -0.34
CA ASN A 11 18.65 47.99 0.98
C ASN A 11 17.47 48.78 1.58
N ALA A 12 16.72 49.57 0.80
CA ALA A 12 15.58 50.33 1.32
C ALA A 12 14.19 49.84 0.86
N ILE A 13 14.10 48.85 -0.04
CA ILE A 13 12.81 48.40 -0.62
C ILE A 13 12.35 47.04 -0.06
N LEU A 14 13.22 46.30 0.64
CA LEU A 14 12.89 44.95 1.14
C LEU A 14 12.23 44.93 2.54
N LEU A 15 12.06 46.07 3.20
CA LEU A 15 11.53 46.16 4.57
C LEU A 15 10.09 46.67 4.68
N ILE A 16 9.40 46.96 3.57
CA ILE A 16 8.03 47.51 3.57
C ILE A 16 6.97 46.47 3.18
N VAL A 17 7.36 45.28 2.68
CA VAL A 17 6.40 44.26 2.20
C VAL A 17 6.04 43.19 3.26
N LEU A 18 6.73 43.15 4.41
CA LEU A 18 6.52 42.13 5.44
C LEU A 18 5.68 42.57 6.65
N ALA A 19 5.10 43.78 6.65
CA ALA A 19 4.35 44.33 7.80
C ALA A 19 2.84 44.54 7.56
N SER A 20 2.27 44.11 6.44
CA SER A 20 0.88 44.46 6.07
C SER A 20 -0.10 43.27 5.97
N GLY A 21 0.29 42.08 6.46
CA GLY A 21 -0.51 40.85 6.36
C GLY A 21 -1.10 40.35 7.68
N LEU A 22 -1.10 41.19 8.72
CA LEU A 22 -1.61 40.87 10.05
C LEU A 22 -2.65 41.93 10.44
N LEU A 23 -3.89 41.76 9.97
CA LEU A 23 -5.14 42.22 10.61
C LEU A 23 -6.27 42.02 9.60
N MET A 24 -7.13 41.02 9.86
CA MET A 24 -8.59 41.03 9.62
C MET A 24 -9.08 39.59 9.54
N PHE A 25 -9.65 39.08 10.63
CA PHE A 25 -11.07 38.72 10.73
C PHE A 25 -11.30 37.90 12.01
N TYR A 26 -12.08 38.49 12.92
CA TYR A 26 -12.66 37.87 14.10
C TYR A 26 -14.19 37.78 13.87
N THR A 27 -14.84 36.83 14.55
CA THR A 27 -16.32 36.62 14.74
C THR A 27 -17.07 35.95 13.59
N HIS A 28 -17.98 34.96 13.75
CA HIS A 28 -18.87 34.51 14.84
C HIS A 28 -19.37 33.05 14.53
N TYR A 29 -19.39 32.09 15.46
CA TYR A 29 -20.54 31.38 16.09
C TYR A 29 -19.98 30.01 16.55
N GLY A 30 -20.43 29.27 17.56
CA GLY A 30 -21.47 29.39 18.57
C GLY A 30 -21.29 28.18 19.51
N THR A 31 -21.63 28.36 20.79
CA THR A 31 -21.55 27.36 21.86
C THR A 31 -22.62 26.28 21.72
N PHE A 32 -22.25 25.01 21.86
CA PHE A 32 -23.14 23.92 22.23
C PHE A 32 -22.52 23.13 23.38
N THR A 33 -23.22 23.09 24.51
CA THR A 33 -23.07 22.13 25.59
C THR A 33 -24.01 20.96 25.32
N VAL A 34 -23.49 19.73 25.32
CA VAL A 34 -24.28 18.50 25.50
C VAL A 34 -23.53 17.62 26.50
N SER A 35 -24.32 17.06 27.40
CA SER A 35 -23.98 16.37 28.64
C SER A 35 -23.34 15.00 28.46
N GLU A 36 -22.70 14.57 29.54
CA GLU A 36 -22.28 13.22 29.89
C GLU A 36 -23.33 12.15 29.55
N GLU A 37 -22.87 11.07 28.93
CA GLU A 37 -23.23 9.69 29.27
C GLU A 37 -22.09 8.78 28.76
N ASP A 38 -21.43 8.09 29.70
CA ASP A 38 -20.48 6.99 29.45
C ASP A 38 -21.17 5.85 28.72
N PRO A 39 -20.47 5.26 27.73
CA PRO A 39 -20.35 3.80 27.76
C PRO A 39 -18.95 3.32 27.36
N ASP A 40 -18.35 2.56 28.27
CA ASP A 40 -17.32 1.55 28.05
C ASP A 40 -16.07 1.97 27.23
N ASP A 41 -14.99 2.22 27.98
CA ASP A 41 -13.59 2.28 27.56
C ASP A 41 -13.20 1.07 26.67
N ILE A 42 -13.39 1.22 25.37
CA ILE A 42 -12.55 0.57 24.37
C ILE A 42 -11.62 1.67 23.89
N GLU A 43 -10.37 1.67 24.37
CA GLU A 43 -9.31 2.48 23.77
C GLU A 43 -9.32 2.21 22.25
N ASP A 44 -9.72 3.21 21.47
CA ASP A 44 -9.54 3.21 20.03
C ASP A 44 -8.04 3.03 19.77
N ILE A 45 -7.65 1.82 19.38
CA ILE A 45 -6.30 1.55 18.90
C ILE A 45 -6.15 2.34 17.60
N GLU A 46 -5.61 3.55 17.68
CA GLU A 46 -5.15 4.28 16.49
C GLU A 46 -4.18 3.38 15.73
N VAL A 47 -4.65 2.86 14.59
CA VAL A 47 -3.82 2.08 13.67
C VAL A 47 -2.82 3.05 13.05
N TYR A 48 -1.64 3.10 13.65
CA TYR A 48 -0.54 3.94 13.21
C TYR A 48 -0.11 3.57 11.78
N HIS A 49 -0.26 4.52 10.86
CA HIS A 49 0.20 4.41 9.48
C HIS A 49 1.44 5.28 9.28
N PRO A 50 2.64 4.70 9.07
CA PRO A 50 3.84 5.52 8.82
C PRO A 50 3.67 6.30 7.50
N PRO A 51 3.96 7.61 7.45
CA PRO A 51 3.99 8.39 6.21
C PRO A 51 5.06 7.90 5.22
N LEU A 52 4.70 7.77 3.94
CA LEU A 52 5.39 6.94 2.94
C LEU A 52 6.23 7.71 1.90
N SER A 53 6.77 8.88 2.21
CA SER A 53 7.52 9.61 1.18
C SER A 53 8.96 9.09 1.01
N GLU A 54 9.36 8.83 -0.25
CA GLU A 54 10.77 8.65 -0.68
C GLU A 54 11.68 9.85 -0.30
N ASN A 55 11.09 10.97 0.14
CA ASN A 55 11.77 12.19 0.56
C ASN A 55 11.34 12.58 1.99
N ARG A 56 11.31 11.63 2.93
CA ARG A 56 11.34 12.01 4.34
C ARG A 56 12.67 12.71 4.61
N SER A 57 12.64 13.83 5.32
CA SER A 57 13.87 14.25 5.99
C SER A 57 14.27 13.10 6.92
N LEU A 58 15.55 12.75 6.99
CA LEU A 58 16.02 11.74 7.96
C LEU A 58 15.48 12.04 9.39
N ALA A 59 15.26 13.31 9.71
CA ALA A 59 14.78 13.79 10.99
C ALA A 59 13.32 13.36 11.30
N ASP A 60 12.40 13.42 10.33
CA ASP A 60 10.99 13.02 10.53
C ASP A 60 10.85 11.51 10.66
N THR A 61 11.69 10.75 9.94
CA THR A 61 11.74 9.30 10.09
C THR A 61 12.23 8.89 11.47
N ASN A 62 13.19 9.62 12.02
CA ASN A 62 13.79 9.29 13.32
C ASN A 62 12.80 9.46 14.48
N LYS A 63 11.96 10.49 14.47
CA LYS A 63 11.00 10.75 15.56
C LYS A 63 9.93 9.65 15.67
N ASP A 64 9.40 9.25 14.53
CA ASP A 64 8.39 8.21 14.42
C ASP A 64 8.94 6.82 14.74
N GLN A 65 10.15 6.52 14.26
CA GLN A 65 10.84 5.29 14.59
C GLN A 65 11.12 5.21 16.10
N GLN A 66 11.58 6.30 16.72
CA GLN A 66 11.79 6.35 18.18
C GLN A 66 10.51 6.07 18.96
N ALA A 67 9.36 6.59 18.51
CA ALA A 67 8.08 6.29 19.13
C ALA A 67 7.77 4.78 19.07
N ILE A 68 7.98 4.12 17.93
CA ILE A 68 7.80 2.66 17.81
C ILE A 68 8.77 1.91 18.73
N TYR A 69 10.06 2.24 18.71
CA TYR A 69 11.07 1.60 19.55
C TYR A 69 10.77 1.73 21.03
N SER A 70 10.21 2.87 21.46
CA SER A 70 9.80 3.08 22.86
C SER A 70 8.63 2.21 23.31
N GLN A 71 7.83 1.71 22.37
CA GLN A 71 6.68 0.84 22.64
C GLN A 71 7.05 -0.65 22.61
N LEU A 72 8.22 -1.03 22.10
CA LEU A 72 8.61 -2.43 21.98
C LEU A 72 8.69 -3.09 23.36
N LYS A 73 8.09 -4.27 23.46
CA LYS A 73 8.13 -5.11 24.64
C LYS A 73 9.18 -6.23 24.47
N PRO A 74 9.69 -6.80 25.58
CA PRO A 74 10.50 -8.01 25.50
C PRO A 74 9.74 -9.16 24.85
N VAL A 75 10.43 -10.06 24.16
CA VAL A 75 9.85 -11.24 23.51
C VAL A 75 8.95 -12.04 24.45
N GLN A 76 9.36 -12.21 25.71
CA GLN A 76 8.57 -12.93 26.70
C GLN A 76 7.19 -12.29 26.94
N TRP A 77 7.12 -10.95 26.99
CA TRP A 77 5.86 -10.24 27.12
C TRP A 77 4.92 -10.55 25.95
N TYR A 78 5.43 -10.56 24.72
CA TYR A 78 4.63 -10.90 23.54
C TYR A 78 4.13 -12.34 23.57
N LYS A 79 4.95 -13.30 24.04
CA LYS A 79 4.51 -14.69 24.22
C LYS A 79 3.36 -14.80 25.21
N ASP A 80 3.47 -14.11 26.35
CA ASP A 80 2.51 -14.20 27.45
C ASP A 80 1.21 -13.44 27.15
N ASN A 81 1.28 -12.41 26.30
CA ASN A 81 0.16 -11.52 25.98
C ASN A 81 -0.25 -11.62 24.51
N TRP A 82 0.08 -12.72 23.84
CA TRP A 82 -0.21 -12.87 22.42
C TRP A 82 -1.72 -12.88 22.17
N LYS A 83 -2.23 -11.78 21.62
CA LYS A 83 -3.65 -11.60 21.28
C LYS A 83 -3.90 -11.53 19.77
N GLY A 84 -2.88 -11.73 18.95
CA GLY A 84 -3.03 -11.69 17.49
C GLY A 84 -3.75 -12.94 16.96
N ASP A 85 -4.54 -12.78 15.89
CA ASP A 85 -5.23 -13.90 15.22
C ASP A 85 -4.27 -14.91 14.56
N CYS A 86 -3.04 -14.46 14.34
CA CYS A 86 -1.95 -15.28 13.83
C CYS A 86 -1.31 -16.07 14.95
N PRO A 87 -1.00 -17.37 14.77
CA PRO A 87 -0.29 -18.10 15.80
C PRO A 87 1.06 -17.41 16.07
N TYR A 88 1.45 -17.35 17.35
CA TYR A 88 2.80 -16.94 17.71
C TYR A 88 3.79 -17.77 16.88
N PRO A 89 4.81 -17.16 16.25
CA PRO A 89 5.67 -17.83 15.27
C PRO A 89 6.67 -18.76 15.96
N SER A 90 6.18 -19.86 16.53
CA SER A 90 6.93 -20.85 17.30
C SER A 90 7.94 -21.65 16.48
N TYR A 91 7.87 -21.54 15.15
CA TYR A 91 8.82 -22.12 14.19
C TYR A 91 10.10 -21.27 14.03
N VAL A 92 10.14 -20.08 14.63
CA VAL A 92 11.33 -19.23 14.65
C VAL A 92 12.34 -19.80 15.64
N PHE A 93 13.57 -20.05 15.17
CA PHE A 93 14.63 -20.57 16.03
C PHE A 93 14.84 -19.67 17.25
N ARG A 94 15.02 -20.24 18.45
CA ARG A 94 15.30 -19.46 19.69
C ARG A 94 16.41 -18.41 19.50
N LYS A 95 17.38 -18.70 18.65
CA LYS A 95 18.50 -17.80 18.33
C LYS A 95 18.07 -16.51 17.62
N LEU A 96 16.92 -16.52 16.94
CA LEU A 96 16.34 -15.32 16.33
C LEU A 96 15.61 -14.45 17.35
N GLU A 97 15.17 -15.02 18.49
CA GLU A 97 14.48 -14.26 19.54
C GLU A 97 15.38 -13.19 20.19
N SER A 98 16.70 -13.38 20.16
CA SER A 98 17.66 -12.40 20.67
C SER A 98 18.01 -11.30 19.67
N GLN A 99 17.47 -11.32 18.45
CA GLN A 99 17.77 -10.32 17.44
C GLN A 99 16.94 -9.05 17.67
N SER A 100 17.54 -7.87 17.45
CA SER A 100 16.87 -6.58 17.71
C SER A 100 15.58 -6.41 16.91
N TRP A 101 15.54 -6.95 15.69
CA TRP A 101 14.38 -6.88 14.81
C TRP A 101 13.22 -7.77 15.28
N PHE A 102 13.44 -8.78 16.12
CA PHE A 102 12.39 -9.76 16.43
C PHE A 102 11.28 -9.17 17.30
N SER A 103 11.63 -8.32 18.26
CA SER A 103 10.62 -7.61 19.06
C SER A 103 9.82 -6.62 18.23
N LEU A 104 10.45 -5.99 17.23
CA LEU A 104 9.77 -5.12 16.25
C LEU A 104 8.79 -5.91 15.38
N TYR A 105 9.21 -7.08 14.92
CA TYR A 105 8.36 -8.01 14.18
C TYR A 105 7.12 -8.42 14.97
N LEU A 106 7.29 -8.84 16.23
CA LEU A 106 6.17 -9.24 17.10
C LEU A 106 5.23 -8.06 17.39
N HIS A 107 5.76 -6.85 17.59
CA HIS A 107 4.97 -5.63 17.75
C HIS A 107 4.02 -5.41 16.57
N HIS A 108 4.56 -5.49 15.35
CA HIS A 108 3.78 -5.30 14.14
C HIS A 108 2.78 -6.44 13.93
N GLN A 109 3.13 -7.68 14.24
CA GLN A 109 2.19 -8.82 14.23
C GLN A 109 0.99 -8.58 15.14
N MET A 110 1.23 -8.13 16.36
CA MET A 110 0.15 -7.91 17.32
C MET A 110 -0.72 -6.70 17.02
N LYS A 111 -0.18 -5.68 16.34
CA LYS A 111 -0.95 -4.49 15.93
C LYS A 111 -1.80 -4.72 14.68
N VAL A 112 -1.55 -5.80 13.95
CA VAL A 112 -2.35 -6.14 12.78
C VAL A 112 -3.53 -6.93 13.29
N ASP A 113 -4.57 -6.20 13.68
CA ASP A 113 -5.87 -6.77 14.01
C ASP A 113 -6.52 -7.27 12.71
N LEU A 114 -6.43 -8.58 12.47
CA LEU A 114 -7.11 -9.24 11.35
C LEU A 114 -8.49 -9.75 11.77
N SER A 115 -8.86 -9.61 13.06
CA SER A 115 -10.05 -10.22 13.65
C SER A 115 -11.34 -9.61 13.12
N ARG A 116 -11.28 -8.37 12.59
CA ARG A 116 -12.39 -7.62 11.99
C ARG A 116 -12.48 -7.70 10.47
N THR A 117 -11.60 -8.44 9.78
CA THR A 117 -11.51 -8.29 8.31
C THR A 117 -11.19 -9.56 7.54
N ILE A 118 -10.98 -10.69 8.21
CA ILE A 118 -10.42 -11.88 7.57
C ILE A 118 -11.24 -13.12 7.98
N PRO A 119 -12.15 -13.62 7.11
CA PRO A 119 -12.90 -14.86 7.36
C PRO A 119 -11.99 -16.02 7.77
N LYS A 120 -12.45 -16.94 8.63
CA LYS A 120 -11.66 -18.10 9.14
C LYS A 120 -10.85 -18.88 8.09
N ARG A 121 -11.25 -18.88 6.82
CA ARG A 121 -10.54 -19.51 5.68
C ARG A 121 -9.19 -18.84 5.36
N LEU A 122 -9.00 -17.61 5.82
CA LEU A 122 -7.80 -16.81 5.68
C LEU A 122 -6.90 -16.84 6.92
N LYS A 123 -6.99 -17.84 7.81
CA LYS A 123 -5.89 -18.16 8.74
C LYS A 123 -4.55 -18.42 8.01
N LYS A 124 -4.60 -18.74 6.71
CA LYS A 124 -3.45 -18.72 5.79
C LYS A 124 -2.86 -17.31 5.54
N SER A 125 -3.56 -16.23 5.92
CA SER A 125 -3.07 -14.84 5.84
C SER A 125 -2.08 -14.48 6.93
N CYS A 126 -2.05 -15.25 8.00
CA CYS A 126 -1.01 -15.13 9.02
C CYS A 126 0.37 -15.57 8.51
N THR A 127 0.38 -16.36 7.44
CA THR A 127 1.56 -16.60 6.61
C THR A 127 1.64 -15.64 5.41
N ARG A 128 0.91 -14.51 5.36
CA ARG A 128 0.99 -13.49 4.29
C ARG A 128 1.84 -12.27 4.61
N TRP A 129 2.57 -12.30 5.71
CA TRP A 129 3.80 -11.51 5.86
C TRP A 129 4.81 -11.75 4.72
N TRP A 130 4.60 -12.83 3.96
CA TRP A 130 5.57 -13.51 3.10
C TRP A 130 5.31 -13.35 1.61
N HIS A 131 4.28 -12.62 1.19
CA HIS A 131 3.84 -12.65 -0.21
C HIS A 131 3.74 -11.26 -0.81
N ALA A 132 4.49 -11.07 -1.88
CA ALA A 132 4.52 -9.81 -2.59
C ALA A 132 3.53 -9.76 -3.78
N HIS A 133 2.70 -10.80 -3.92
CA HIS A 133 1.46 -10.81 -4.72
C HIS A 133 0.27 -11.23 -3.84
N ALA A 134 -0.93 -10.87 -4.28
CA ALA A 134 -2.14 -11.43 -3.71
C ALA A 134 -2.23 -12.93 -4.06
N GLU A 135 -1.83 -13.82 -3.15
CA GLU A 135 -1.92 -15.28 -3.34
C GLU A 135 -3.34 -15.85 -3.14
N ALA A 136 -4.38 -15.06 -3.38
CA ALA A 136 -5.71 -15.63 -3.55
C ALA A 136 -5.79 -16.17 -4.98
N ASP A 137 -5.98 -17.48 -5.14
CA ASP A 137 -6.31 -18.05 -6.44
C ASP A 137 -7.66 -17.46 -6.88
N PHE A 138 -7.63 -16.63 -7.92
CA PHE A 138 -8.84 -15.98 -8.43
C PHE A 138 -9.85 -17.00 -8.97
N GLY A 139 -9.43 -18.25 -9.25
CA GLY A 139 -10.32 -19.34 -9.65
C GLY A 139 -11.27 -19.82 -8.55
N ASP A 140 -10.98 -19.52 -7.28
CA ASP A 140 -11.84 -19.86 -6.14
C ASP A 140 -12.90 -18.78 -5.83
N LEU A 141 -12.92 -17.68 -6.59
CA LEU A 141 -13.89 -16.61 -6.37
C LEU A 141 -15.28 -17.06 -6.83
N PRO A 142 -16.32 -16.95 -5.97
CA PRO A 142 -17.67 -17.28 -6.40
C PRO A 142 -18.13 -16.27 -7.47
N HIS A 143 -18.88 -16.76 -8.46
CA HIS A 143 -19.57 -15.89 -9.40
C HIS A 143 -20.48 -14.91 -8.66
N ARG A 144 -20.23 -13.60 -8.82
CA ARG A 144 -21.08 -12.56 -8.25
C ARG A 144 -22.42 -12.51 -9.00
N LYS A 145 -23.53 -12.81 -8.31
CA LYS A 145 -24.88 -12.48 -8.79
C LYS A 145 -25.12 -10.99 -8.54
N PHE A 146 -24.93 -10.16 -9.56
CA PHE A 146 -25.04 -8.70 -9.41
C PHE A 146 -25.84 -8.05 -10.52
N THR A 147 -26.79 -7.21 -10.12
CA THR A 147 -27.46 -6.28 -11.02
C THR A 147 -26.87 -4.89 -10.80
N TRP A 148 -26.03 -4.46 -11.74
CA TRP A 148 -25.47 -3.12 -11.69
C TRP A 148 -26.54 -2.06 -11.83
N LYS A 149 -26.46 -1.04 -10.96
CA LYS A 149 -27.23 0.19 -11.05
C LYS A 149 -26.27 1.35 -11.27
N GLU A 150 -26.65 2.21 -12.20
CA GLU A 150 -25.96 3.46 -12.46
C GLU A 150 -25.93 4.31 -11.19
N GLN A 151 -24.75 4.82 -10.84
CA GLN A 151 -24.57 5.67 -9.66
C GLN A 151 -24.54 7.14 -10.09
N LYS A 152 -24.57 8.04 -9.09
CA LYS A 152 -24.58 9.48 -9.33
C LYS A 152 -23.29 9.92 -10.04
N PRO A 153 -23.36 10.50 -11.24
CA PRO A 153 -22.18 11.01 -11.93
C PRO A 153 -21.46 12.10 -11.15
N ASN A 154 -20.14 12.22 -11.35
CA ASN A 154 -19.32 13.32 -10.84
C ASN A 154 -19.42 13.55 -9.31
N HIS A 155 -19.51 12.48 -8.52
CA HIS A 155 -19.47 12.58 -7.07
C HIS A 155 -18.17 13.27 -6.58
N VAL A 156 -18.32 14.26 -5.70
CA VAL A 156 -17.20 15.02 -5.12
C VAL A 156 -16.57 14.18 -4.00
N ARG A 157 -15.33 13.73 -4.23
CA ARG A 157 -14.57 12.91 -3.29
C ARG A 157 -13.63 13.77 -2.44
N PRO A 158 -13.47 13.53 -1.13
CA PRO A 158 -12.42 14.15 -0.32
C PRO A 158 -11.03 13.70 -0.82
N ASN A 159 -9.96 14.39 -0.43
CA ASN A 159 -8.59 13.93 -0.73
C ASN A 159 -8.21 12.74 0.17
N CYS A 160 -7.50 11.76 -0.38
CA CYS A 160 -6.93 10.69 0.42
C CYS A 160 -5.77 11.20 1.29
N SER A 161 -5.53 10.55 2.43
CA SER A 161 -4.34 10.78 3.27
C SER A 161 -3.02 10.37 2.58
N PHE A 162 -3.11 9.60 1.50
CA PHE A 162 -1.99 9.11 0.68
C PHE A 162 -2.13 9.56 -0.77
N GLY A 163 -1.10 9.30 -1.59
CA GLY A 163 -1.19 9.49 -3.03
C GLY A 163 -1.32 10.95 -3.50
N GLN A 164 -0.94 11.94 -2.68
CA GLN A 164 -1.08 13.37 -3.01
C GLN A 164 0.13 13.97 -3.74
N LYS A 165 1.19 13.19 -4.02
CA LYS A 165 2.41 13.68 -4.67
C LYS A 165 2.15 13.93 -6.15
N ARG A 166 2.39 15.15 -6.62
CA ARG A 166 2.33 15.47 -8.04
C ARG A 166 3.67 15.14 -8.70
N ARG A 167 3.60 14.45 -9.84
CA ARG A 167 4.75 14.15 -10.72
C ARG A 167 4.63 14.93 -12.04
N PRO A 168 5.69 15.08 -12.83
CA PRO A 168 5.56 15.67 -14.17
C PRO A 168 4.54 14.90 -15.02
N TRP A 169 3.69 15.63 -15.75
CA TRP A 169 2.72 15.01 -16.64
C TRP A 169 3.42 14.26 -17.78
N THR A 170 3.04 13.01 -17.99
CA THR A 170 3.51 12.21 -19.12
C THR A 170 2.41 12.04 -20.16
N ARG A 171 2.76 11.55 -21.35
CA ARG A 171 1.78 11.13 -22.36
C ARG A 171 0.79 10.11 -21.78
N CYS A 172 1.28 9.15 -21.00
CA CYS A 172 0.45 8.10 -20.40
C CYS A 172 -0.46 8.66 -19.31
N SER A 173 0.04 9.54 -18.44
CA SER A 173 -0.79 10.21 -17.42
C SER A 173 -1.98 10.94 -18.04
N LYS A 174 -1.77 11.65 -19.17
CA LYS A 174 -2.86 12.35 -19.87
C LYS A 174 -3.91 11.38 -20.43
N LYS A 175 -3.47 10.23 -20.95
CA LYS A 175 -4.37 9.21 -21.47
C LYS A 175 -5.12 8.49 -20.34
N HIS A 176 -4.46 8.15 -19.25
CA HIS A 176 -5.14 7.57 -18.10
C HIS A 176 -6.18 8.54 -17.51
N GLN A 177 -5.88 9.85 -17.48
CA GLN A 177 -6.84 10.89 -17.08
C GLN A 177 -8.11 10.89 -17.96
N GLU A 178 -8.00 10.59 -19.25
CA GLU A 178 -9.13 10.45 -20.17
C GLU A 178 -10.06 9.32 -19.70
N LEU A 179 -9.52 8.13 -19.43
CA LEU A 179 -10.27 7.00 -18.87
C LEU A 179 -10.94 7.36 -17.54
N TRP A 180 -10.20 7.90 -16.57
CA TRP A 180 -10.75 8.26 -15.26
C TRP A 180 -11.90 9.25 -15.36
N THR A 181 -11.78 10.23 -16.25
CA THR A 181 -12.83 11.21 -16.51
C THR A 181 -14.07 10.57 -17.13
N VAL A 182 -13.90 9.58 -18.01
CA VAL A 182 -15.02 8.84 -18.61
C VAL A 182 -15.74 8.01 -17.54
N LEU A 183 -15.01 7.31 -16.68
CA LEU A 183 -15.60 6.53 -15.58
C LEU A 183 -16.35 7.42 -14.57
N ASP A 184 -15.76 8.56 -14.20
CA ASP A 184 -16.39 9.55 -13.30
C ASP A 184 -17.71 10.11 -13.88
N LYS A 185 -17.74 10.39 -15.20
CA LYS A 185 -18.94 10.88 -15.90
C LYS A 185 -20.03 9.83 -16.02
N LEU A 186 -19.65 8.55 -16.07
CA LEU A 186 -20.57 7.41 -16.09
C LEU A 186 -21.08 7.04 -14.69
N GLY A 187 -20.60 7.70 -13.62
CA GLY A 187 -20.93 7.30 -12.26
C GLY A 187 -20.45 5.88 -11.93
N VAL A 188 -19.35 5.43 -12.54
CA VAL A 188 -18.78 4.12 -12.22
C VAL A 188 -17.98 4.25 -10.92
N ILE A 189 -18.23 3.34 -9.97
CA ILE A 189 -17.36 3.16 -8.81
C ILE A 189 -16.14 2.36 -9.28
N TYR A 190 -14.95 2.94 -9.13
CA TYR A 190 -13.69 2.28 -9.46
C TYR A 190 -12.61 2.75 -8.50
N PHE A 191 -11.52 1.99 -8.41
CA PHE A 191 -10.28 2.40 -7.76
C PHE A 191 -9.14 1.48 -8.18
N ILE A 192 -7.92 1.98 -8.13
CA ILE A 192 -6.71 1.16 -8.32
C ILE A 192 -6.61 0.08 -7.24
N ARG A 193 -6.08 -1.07 -7.59
CA ARG A 193 -5.90 -2.21 -6.68
C ARG A 193 -4.49 -2.77 -6.79
N SER A 194 -4.15 -3.73 -5.94
CA SER A 194 -2.96 -4.56 -6.09
C SER A 194 -1.66 -3.76 -6.20
N GLY A 195 -0.79 -4.10 -7.16
CA GLY A 195 0.49 -3.40 -7.36
C GLY A 195 0.29 -1.93 -7.67
N SER A 196 -0.75 -1.58 -8.43
CA SER A 196 -1.06 -0.19 -8.75
C SER A 196 -1.43 0.65 -7.52
N GLU A 197 -2.24 0.08 -6.62
CA GLU A 197 -2.60 0.69 -5.34
C GLU A 197 -1.35 0.90 -4.48
N LEU A 198 -0.46 -0.10 -4.40
CA LEU A 198 0.83 0.01 -3.71
C LEU A 198 1.70 1.14 -4.25
N GLY A 199 1.80 1.29 -5.57
CA GLY A 199 2.59 2.34 -6.22
C GLY A 199 2.07 3.75 -5.93
N VAL A 200 0.74 3.91 -5.91
CA VAL A 200 0.11 5.20 -5.57
C VAL A 200 0.29 5.54 -4.10
N ILE A 201 0.07 4.58 -3.21
CA ILE A 201 0.25 4.76 -1.77
C ILE A 201 1.70 5.19 -1.45
N ARG A 202 2.71 4.55 -2.07
CA ARG A 202 4.13 4.82 -1.81
C ARG A 202 4.66 6.10 -2.43
N GLY A 203 4.08 6.58 -3.52
CA GLY A 203 4.71 7.70 -4.22
C GLY A 203 3.93 8.32 -5.37
N SER A 204 2.62 8.05 -5.46
CA SER A 204 1.80 8.52 -6.57
C SER A 204 2.37 8.11 -7.93
N SER A 205 2.84 6.87 -8.08
CA SER A 205 3.48 6.37 -9.30
C SER A 205 3.04 4.97 -9.67
N TYR A 206 3.46 4.54 -10.87
CA TYR A 206 3.50 3.11 -11.19
C TYR A 206 4.54 2.44 -10.28
N LEU A 207 4.40 1.15 -10.00
CA LEU A 207 5.53 0.36 -9.52
C LEU A 207 6.47 0.16 -10.71
N SER A 208 7.70 0.66 -10.62
CA SER A 208 8.70 0.44 -11.65
C SER A 208 9.29 -0.96 -11.50
N MET A 209 8.59 -1.99 -11.97
CA MET A 209 9.21 -3.28 -12.25
C MET A 209 9.53 -3.32 -13.73
N ALA A 210 10.75 -3.70 -14.10
CA ALA A 210 11.29 -3.49 -15.45
C ALA A 210 10.42 -4.09 -16.57
N ASP A 211 9.61 -5.12 -16.29
CA ASP A 211 8.98 -5.94 -17.33
C ASP A 211 7.45 -6.14 -17.19
N GLU A 212 6.81 -5.61 -16.14
CA GLU A 212 5.37 -5.82 -15.86
C GLU A 212 4.70 -4.47 -15.55
N TRP A 213 4.36 -3.73 -16.60
CA TRP A 213 3.75 -2.41 -16.50
C TRP A 213 2.27 -2.51 -16.86
N ASP A 214 1.47 -3.14 -16.02
CA ASP A 214 0.02 -3.03 -16.05
C ASP A 214 -0.49 -2.09 -14.94
N VAL A 215 -1.74 -1.66 -15.09
CA VAL A 215 -2.47 -0.87 -14.11
C VAL A 215 -3.73 -1.63 -13.73
N ASP A 216 -3.70 -2.28 -12.58
CA ASP A 216 -4.87 -2.96 -12.03
C ASP A 216 -5.90 -1.98 -11.45
N VAL A 217 -7.14 -2.12 -11.88
CA VAL A 217 -8.27 -1.30 -11.44
C VAL A 217 -9.44 -2.20 -11.08
N PHE A 218 -9.98 -2.05 -9.88
CA PHE A 218 -11.32 -2.55 -9.58
C PHE A 218 -12.37 -1.63 -10.22
N VAL A 219 -13.36 -2.23 -10.88
CA VAL A 219 -14.51 -1.53 -11.47
C VAL A 219 -15.80 -2.19 -11.01
N ASP A 220 -16.75 -1.39 -10.55
CA ASP A 220 -18.01 -1.91 -10.03
C ASP A 220 -19.05 -2.21 -11.11
N VAL A 221 -18.62 -2.65 -12.29
CA VAL A 221 -19.46 -2.89 -13.48
C VAL A 221 -19.07 -4.23 -14.11
N PRO A 222 -20.03 -5.13 -14.44
CA PRO A 222 -19.72 -6.35 -15.19
C PRO A 222 -19.05 -6.06 -16.54
N GLN A 223 -18.07 -6.87 -16.93
CA GLN A 223 -17.16 -6.59 -18.06
C GLN A 223 -17.89 -6.35 -19.39
N GLU A 224 -18.89 -7.18 -19.72
CA GLU A 224 -19.69 -7.03 -20.93
C GLU A 224 -20.42 -5.68 -20.99
N LYS A 225 -20.88 -5.19 -19.84
CA LYS A 225 -21.54 -3.88 -19.76
C LYS A 225 -20.52 -2.75 -19.82
N LEU A 226 -19.38 -2.92 -19.15
CA LEU A 226 -18.31 -1.92 -19.13
C LEU A 226 -17.78 -1.65 -20.54
N ILE A 227 -17.49 -2.68 -21.34
CA ILE A 227 -16.99 -2.47 -22.70
C ILE A 227 -17.97 -1.68 -23.57
N ARG A 228 -19.27 -1.97 -23.49
CA ARG A 228 -20.33 -1.23 -24.21
C ARG A 228 -20.41 0.23 -23.79
N LEU A 229 -20.16 0.52 -22.51
CA LEU A 229 -20.14 1.90 -22.00
C LEU A 229 -18.92 2.68 -22.50
N LEU A 230 -17.78 2.00 -22.71
CA LEU A 230 -16.50 2.62 -23.01
C LEU A 230 -16.14 2.67 -24.50
N GLU A 231 -16.63 1.73 -25.32
CA GLU A 231 -16.17 1.51 -26.70
C GLU A 231 -16.25 2.73 -27.62
N ASN A 232 -17.24 3.60 -27.40
CA ASN A 232 -17.44 4.82 -28.19
C ASN A 232 -16.90 6.08 -27.49
N LYS A 233 -16.26 5.93 -26.32
CA LYS A 233 -15.75 7.03 -25.48
C LYS A 233 -14.23 7.05 -25.39
N LEU A 234 -13.56 5.96 -25.73
CA LEU A 234 -12.11 5.81 -25.63
C LEU A 234 -11.50 5.38 -26.96
N ASN A 235 -10.28 5.86 -27.21
CA ASN A 235 -9.46 5.43 -28.34
C ASN A 235 -8.01 5.19 -27.87
N PRO A 236 -7.44 3.97 -28.05
CA PRO A 236 -7.99 2.77 -28.70
C PRO A 236 -9.24 2.21 -28.03
N ARG A 237 -10.00 1.38 -28.77
CA ARG A 237 -11.19 0.70 -28.24
C ARG A 237 -10.75 -0.30 -27.15
N PRO A 238 -11.35 -0.29 -25.95
CA PRO A 238 -11.13 -1.34 -24.95
C PRO A 238 -11.55 -2.72 -25.48
N HIS A 239 -10.97 -3.78 -24.94
CA HIS A 239 -11.31 -5.17 -25.28
C HIS A 239 -11.46 -6.00 -24.01
N ILE A 240 -12.09 -7.18 -24.12
CA ILE A 240 -12.18 -8.12 -23.01
C ILE A 240 -11.10 -9.18 -23.21
N ASP A 241 -10.39 -9.51 -22.14
CA ASP A 241 -9.53 -10.70 -22.05
C ASP A 241 -10.18 -11.75 -21.14
N GLY A 242 -10.00 -13.02 -21.49
CA GLY A 242 -10.68 -14.16 -20.88
C GLY A 242 -12.12 -14.40 -21.36
N SER A 243 -12.70 -15.54 -20.94
CA SER A 243 -14.10 -15.89 -21.24
C SER A 243 -15.05 -15.08 -20.36
N LEU A 244 -16.13 -14.53 -20.92
CA LEU A 244 -17.20 -13.85 -20.18
C LEU A 244 -17.87 -14.75 -19.12
N GLU A 245 -17.84 -16.05 -19.32
CA GLU A 245 -18.32 -17.04 -18.36
C GLU A 245 -17.34 -17.25 -17.20
N SER A 246 -16.14 -16.67 -17.25
CA SER A 246 -15.10 -16.82 -16.26
C SER A 246 -15.13 -15.68 -15.24
N VAL A 247 -14.94 -16.01 -13.95
CA VAL A 247 -14.80 -14.99 -12.90
C VAL A 247 -13.57 -14.11 -13.07
N ILE A 248 -12.59 -14.57 -13.85
CA ILE A 248 -11.34 -13.84 -14.12
C ILE A 248 -11.39 -13.01 -15.41
N ALA A 249 -12.57 -12.80 -16.02
CA ALA A 249 -12.67 -11.92 -17.18
C ALA A 249 -12.30 -10.47 -16.82
N GLU A 250 -11.53 -9.82 -17.67
CA GLU A 250 -11.02 -8.47 -17.46
C GLU A 250 -11.30 -7.58 -18.67
N THR A 251 -11.58 -6.30 -18.45
CA THR A 251 -11.62 -5.32 -19.55
C THR A 251 -10.26 -4.64 -19.63
N HIS A 252 -9.58 -4.78 -20.76
CA HIS A 252 -8.26 -4.24 -21.02
C HIS A 252 -8.35 -2.96 -21.85
N TRP A 253 -7.51 -1.98 -21.50
CA TRP A 253 -7.34 -0.78 -22.29
C TRP A 253 -5.86 -0.39 -22.41
N HIS A 254 -5.33 -0.44 -23.63
CA HIS A 254 -3.92 -0.20 -23.90
C HIS A 254 -3.74 0.93 -24.91
N VAL A 255 -2.99 1.95 -24.51
CA VAL A 255 -2.47 2.97 -25.42
C VAL A 255 -1.01 2.65 -25.74
N LYS A 256 -0.66 2.56 -27.02
CA LYS A 256 0.72 2.25 -27.46
C LYS A 256 1.77 3.08 -26.70
N GLY A 257 2.70 2.39 -26.05
CA GLY A 257 3.80 2.97 -25.29
C GLY A 257 3.43 3.41 -23.87
N CYS A 258 2.30 2.93 -23.35
CA CYS A 258 1.84 3.14 -21.98
C CYS A 258 1.51 1.80 -21.32
N PRO A 259 1.54 1.75 -19.97
CA PRO A 259 1.05 0.59 -19.23
C PRO A 259 -0.37 0.21 -19.66
N GLU A 260 -0.65 -1.08 -19.81
CA GLU A 260 -2.01 -1.54 -20.10
C GLU A 260 -2.87 -1.44 -18.83
N ILE A 261 -4.11 -1.00 -18.95
CA ILE A 261 -5.03 -0.92 -17.81
C ILE A 261 -5.91 -2.17 -17.79
N HIS A 262 -5.87 -2.90 -16.68
CA HIS A 262 -6.63 -4.12 -16.43
C HIS A 262 -7.78 -3.79 -15.47
N MET A 263 -9.01 -3.79 -15.97
CA MET A 263 -10.20 -3.48 -15.18
C MET A 263 -10.93 -4.76 -14.79
N VAL A 264 -10.99 -5.04 -13.48
CA VAL A 264 -11.58 -6.26 -12.92
C VAL A 264 -12.86 -5.97 -12.15
N PHE A 265 -13.88 -6.81 -12.38
CA PHE A 265 -15.15 -6.74 -11.64
C PHE A 265 -15.15 -7.62 -10.39
N ASN A 266 -14.53 -8.79 -10.45
CA ASN A 266 -14.45 -9.73 -9.33
C ASN A 266 -13.09 -9.55 -8.63
N GLU A 267 -13.12 -9.08 -7.39
CA GLU A 267 -11.90 -8.77 -6.64
C GLU A 267 -12.03 -9.28 -5.22
N TRP A 268 -11.10 -10.16 -4.83
CA TRP A 268 -11.19 -10.88 -3.57
C TRP A 268 -11.11 -9.96 -2.36
N MET A 269 -10.34 -8.87 -2.35
CA MET A 269 -10.30 -7.97 -1.20
C MET A 269 -11.64 -7.24 -1.05
N VAL A 270 -12.24 -6.82 -2.16
CA VAL A 270 -13.61 -6.26 -2.21
C VAL A 270 -14.65 -7.29 -1.82
N ASP A 271 -14.44 -8.60 -1.96
CA ASP A 271 -15.43 -9.61 -1.52
C ASP A 271 -15.18 -10.11 -0.09
N GLN A 272 -13.92 -10.25 0.31
CA GLN A 272 -13.52 -10.89 1.56
C GLN A 272 -13.43 -9.90 2.73
N MET A 273 -13.02 -8.65 2.49
CA MET A 273 -13.19 -7.60 3.51
C MET A 273 -14.67 -7.19 3.66
N VAL A 274 -15.53 -7.59 2.72
CA VAL A 274 -16.95 -7.21 2.60
C VAL A 274 -17.91 -8.28 3.13
N GLN A 275 -17.42 -9.40 3.66
CA GLN A 275 -18.30 -10.26 4.47
C GLN A 275 -18.82 -9.52 5.72
N GLU A 276 -18.14 -8.44 6.13
CA GLU A 276 -18.54 -7.58 7.26
C GLU A 276 -18.78 -6.10 6.87
N LYS A 277 -18.28 -5.61 5.73
CA LYS A 277 -18.46 -4.23 5.24
C LYS A 277 -19.39 -4.17 4.03
N PRO A 278 -20.25 -3.15 3.85
CA PRO A 278 -21.05 -2.98 2.64
C PRO A 278 -20.15 -2.80 1.40
N ARG A 279 -20.67 -3.16 0.21
CA ARG A 279 -20.03 -2.95 -1.09
C ARG A 279 -19.47 -1.52 -1.20
N PRO A 280 -18.31 -1.31 -1.85
CA PRO A 280 -17.77 0.04 -2.03
C PRO A 280 -18.83 0.97 -2.60
N THR A 281 -19.05 2.07 -1.90
CA THR A 281 -19.92 3.16 -2.34
C THR A 281 -19.07 4.38 -2.66
N HIS A 282 -19.70 5.48 -3.10
CA HIS A 282 -18.99 6.74 -3.23
C HIS A 282 -18.31 7.20 -1.92
N ASP A 283 -18.90 6.89 -0.77
CA ASP A 283 -18.36 7.24 0.56
C ASP A 283 -17.15 6.37 0.97
N SER A 284 -16.88 5.31 0.21
CA SER A 284 -15.67 4.49 0.33
C SER A 284 -14.49 5.09 -0.44
N LEU A 285 -14.72 6.08 -1.31
CA LEU A 285 -13.73 6.62 -2.23
C LEU A 285 -13.17 7.97 -1.77
N CYS A 286 -11.90 8.19 -2.10
CA CYS A 286 -11.23 9.47 -1.99
C CYS A 286 -10.46 9.78 -3.30
N THR A 287 -9.94 10.99 -3.40
CA THR A 287 -9.14 11.48 -4.52
C THR A 287 -7.66 11.26 -4.23
N CYS A 288 -6.97 10.64 -5.18
CA CYS A 288 -5.51 10.46 -5.18
C CYS A 288 -4.93 10.83 -6.56
N TYR A 289 -3.61 10.71 -6.70
CA TYR A 289 -2.88 10.88 -7.96
C TYR A 289 -2.02 9.67 -8.28
N MET A 290 -2.02 9.28 -9.56
CA MET A 290 -1.09 8.33 -10.15
C MET A 290 -0.37 9.00 -11.32
N ASN A 291 0.92 9.31 -11.13
CA ASN A 291 1.72 10.11 -12.07
C ASN A 291 1.00 11.39 -12.52
N SER A 292 0.41 12.11 -11.55
CA SER A 292 -0.42 13.31 -11.74
C SER A 292 -1.79 13.15 -12.41
N ALA A 293 -2.14 11.96 -12.92
CA ALA A 293 -3.52 11.69 -13.26
C ALA A 293 -4.34 11.60 -11.96
N LYS A 294 -5.40 12.41 -11.86
CA LYS A 294 -6.37 12.40 -10.77
C LYS A 294 -7.35 11.25 -11.00
N LEU A 295 -7.53 10.41 -9.98
CA LEU A 295 -8.39 9.22 -10.03
C LEU A 295 -9.04 8.93 -8.67
N ALA A 296 -9.96 7.96 -8.67
CA ALA A 296 -10.51 7.39 -7.44
C ALA A 296 -9.52 6.42 -6.79
N CYS A 297 -9.36 6.53 -5.48
CA CYS A 297 -8.73 5.52 -4.64
C CYS A 297 -9.70 5.12 -3.51
N HIS A 298 -9.50 3.92 -2.95
CA HIS A 298 -10.23 3.49 -1.77
C HIS A 298 -9.70 4.20 -0.52
N LYS A 299 -10.56 4.68 0.39
CA LYS A 299 -10.09 5.36 1.62
C LYS A 299 -9.28 4.45 2.53
N ASP A 300 -9.65 3.17 2.57
CA ASP A 300 -8.96 2.13 3.36
C ASP A 300 -7.75 1.51 2.63
N ALA A 301 -7.15 2.19 1.64
CA ALA A 301 -6.07 1.61 0.83
C ALA A 301 -4.88 1.11 1.66
N ILE A 302 -4.56 1.79 2.78
CA ILE A 302 -3.48 1.34 3.68
C ILE A 302 -3.86 0.03 4.39
N GLU A 303 -5.07 -0.08 4.93
CA GLU A 303 -5.60 -1.32 5.52
C GLU A 303 -5.56 -2.47 4.49
N ARG A 304 -5.94 -2.16 3.23
CA ARG A 304 -5.84 -3.10 2.11
C ARG A 304 -4.41 -3.57 1.85
N MET A 305 -3.40 -2.70 1.99
CA MET A 305 -2.00 -3.11 1.86
C MET A 305 -1.58 -4.07 2.96
N TYR A 306 -2.01 -3.84 4.20
CA TYR A 306 -1.77 -4.80 5.29
C TYR A 306 -2.44 -6.15 5.00
N ALA A 307 -3.67 -6.15 4.50
CA ALA A 307 -4.39 -7.39 4.16
C ALA A 307 -3.77 -8.13 2.96
N GLN A 308 -3.30 -7.39 1.95
CA GLN A 308 -2.77 -7.96 0.71
C GLN A 308 -1.32 -8.40 0.83
N TYR A 309 -0.48 -7.60 1.49
CA TYR A 309 0.97 -7.71 1.45
C TYR A 309 1.59 -7.90 2.83
N GLY A 310 0.78 -7.91 3.88
CA GLY A 310 1.25 -8.02 5.25
C GLY A 310 1.97 -6.76 5.75
N PRO A 311 2.43 -6.75 7.00
CA PRO A 311 2.98 -5.57 7.66
C PRO A 311 4.34 -5.12 7.14
N SER A 312 5.02 -5.91 6.33
CA SER A 312 6.22 -5.48 5.58
C SER A 312 5.86 -4.75 4.27
N TRP A 313 4.58 -4.48 4.00
CA TRP A 313 4.14 -3.90 2.73
C TRP A 313 4.79 -2.56 2.37
N PHE A 314 5.39 -1.82 3.30
CA PHE A 314 6.09 -0.55 3.08
C PHE A 314 7.60 -0.71 2.86
N VAL A 315 8.16 -1.90 3.10
CA VAL A 315 9.59 -2.21 2.86
C VAL A 315 9.93 -1.97 1.38
N PRO A 316 11.13 -1.45 1.05
CA PRO A 316 11.50 -1.21 -0.35
C PRO A 316 11.24 -2.41 -1.27
N LEU A 317 10.72 -2.16 -2.48
CA LEU A 317 10.21 -3.22 -3.36
C LEU A 317 11.26 -4.28 -3.68
N HIS A 318 12.51 -3.87 -3.87
CA HIS A 318 13.61 -4.78 -4.16
C HIS A 318 13.95 -5.74 -3.02
N ALA A 319 13.83 -5.29 -1.78
CA ALA A 319 13.94 -6.18 -0.62
C ALA A 319 12.72 -7.10 -0.50
N LYS A 320 11.52 -6.57 -0.82
CA LYS A 320 10.29 -7.37 -0.91
C LYS A 320 10.34 -8.40 -2.06
N PHE A 321 11.12 -8.17 -3.13
CA PHE A 321 11.31 -9.15 -4.20
C PHE A 321 12.05 -10.42 -3.75
N LEU A 322 12.79 -10.35 -2.65
CA LEU A 322 13.50 -11.51 -2.10
C LEU A 322 12.54 -12.58 -1.57
N ASP A 323 11.26 -12.26 -1.40
CA ASP A 323 10.24 -13.13 -0.81
C ASP A 323 9.47 -14.02 -1.78
N PHE A 324 9.51 -13.78 -3.10
CA PHE A 324 8.52 -14.32 -4.04
C PHE A 324 8.60 -15.83 -4.34
N PRO A 325 7.70 -16.69 -3.82
CA PRO A 325 7.87 -18.14 -3.89
C PRO A 325 7.52 -18.81 -5.24
N TRP A 326 7.07 -18.11 -6.27
CA TRP A 326 6.94 -18.68 -7.63
C TRP A 326 8.27 -18.64 -8.39
N ALA A 327 9.26 -17.85 -7.94
CA ALA A 327 10.68 -18.14 -8.17
C ALA A 327 11.22 -19.29 -7.30
N ALA A 328 10.43 -19.81 -6.34
CA ALA A 328 10.68 -21.03 -5.58
C ALA A 328 9.93 -22.26 -6.16
N ARG A 329 9.08 -22.10 -7.18
CA ARG A 329 8.78 -23.20 -8.13
C ARG A 329 9.95 -23.43 -9.09
N GLY A 330 10.84 -22.45 -9.23
CA GLY A 330 12.16 -22.63 -9.81
C GLY A 330 13.18 -23.03 -8.75
N LYS A 331 14.17 -23.83 -9.14
CA LYS A 331 15.35 -24.21 -8.33
C LYS A 331 16.24 -23.00 -7.92
N ASN A 332 15.74 -21.76 -7.96
CA ASN A 332 16.52 -20.52 -8.04
C ASN A 332 16.42 -19.59 -6.82
N ILE A 333 15.41 -19.72 -5.94
CA ILE A 333 15.36 -18.94 -4.68
C ILE A 333 16.26 -19.52 -3.60
N GLN A 334 16.29 -20.85 -3.44
CA GLN A 334 17.15 -21.49 -2.44
C GLN A 334 18.62 -21.06 -2.58
N PRO A 335 19.22 -20.98 -3.79
CA PRO A 335 20.57 -20.47 -3.95
C PRO A 335 20.77 -19.02 -3.49
N LYS A 336 19.82 -18.11 -3.73
CA LYS A 336 19.93 -16.70 -3.30
C LYS A 336 19.77 -16.56 -1.80
N LEU A 337 18.72 -17.13 -1.21
CA LEU A 337 18.54 -17.12 0.25
C LEU A 337 19.69 -17.86 0.96
N LYS A 338 20.15 -19.01 0.43
CA LYS A 338 21.31 -19.74 0.96
C LYS A 338 22.61 -18.94 0.88
N LYS A 339 22.80 -18.09 -0.13
CA LYS A 339 23.95 -17.17 -0.20
C LYS A 339 23.88 -16.08 0.86
N LEU A 340 22.67 -15.65 1.24
CA LEU A 340 22.47 -14.66 2.30
C LEU A 340 22.53 -15.28 3.71
N THR A 341 22.23 -16.57 3.80
CA THR A 341 22.16 -17.31 5.05
C THR A 341 23.56 -17.68 5.51
N SER A 342 23.93 -17.23 6.70
CA SER A 342 25.21 -17.61 7.30
C SER A 342 25.19 -19.07 7.79
N PRO A 343 26.34 -19.65 8.19
CA PRO A 343 26.41 -21.04 8.66
C PRO A 343 25.48 -21.37 9.83
N ASP A 344 25.08 -20.36 10.61
CA ASP A 344 24.21 -20.55 11.76
C ASP A 344 22.70 -20.44 11.43
N GLY A 345 22.36 -20.32 10.15
CA GLY A 345 20.98 -20.22 9.68
C GLY A 345 20.40 -18.81 9.70
N ILE A 346 21.17 -17.79 10.08
CA ILE A 346 20.71 -16.39 10.19
C ILE A 346 21.21 -15.57 8.99
N ILE A 347 20.33 -14.71 8.49
CA ILE A 347 20.63 -13.66 7.52
C ILE A 347 20.94 -12.37 8.30
N TYR A 348 22.14 -11.84 8.12
CA TYR A 348 22.62 -10.64 8.80
C TYR A 348 22.54 -9.41 7.89
N GLU A 349 22.50 -8.22 8.51
CA GLU A 349 22.47 -6.92 7.83
C GLU A 349 23.52 -6.80 6.71
N LYS A 350 24.75 -7.26 6.98
CA LYS A 350 25.84 -7.23 6.02
C LYS A 350 25.46 -7.92 4.70
N ALA A 351 24.83 -9.10 4.76
CA ALA A 351 24.45 -9.86 3.58
C ALA A 351 23.38 -9.13 2.75
N VAL A 352 22.44 -8.44 3.41
CA VAL A 352 21.40 -7.63 2.75
C VAL A 352 22.04 -6.42 2.06
N ARG A 353 22.96 -5.73 2.73
CA ARG A 353 23.68 -4.58 2.15
C ARG A 353 24.56 -4.97 0.97
N ASP A 354 25.26 -6.08 1.06
CA ASP A 354 26.14 -6.60 0.01
C ASP A 354 25.35 -6.98 -1.26
N LEU A 355 24.09 -7.38 -1.11
CA LEU A 355 23.21 -7.73 -2.23
C LEU A 355 22.76 -6.50 -3.04
N ASP A 356 22.56 -5.38 -2.35
CA ASP A 356 21.83 -4.24 -2.89
C ASP A 356 22.74 -3.02 -3.18
N GLY A 357 23.97 -3.05 -2.63
CA GLY A 357 25.19 -2.36 -3.11
C GLY A 357 25.18 -0.82 -3.18
N SER A 358 24.02 -0.18 -3.08
CA SER A 358 23.84 1.25 -3.39
C SER A 358 22.69 1.92 -2.63
N ILE A 359 21.80 1.15 -2.01
CA ILE A 359 20.61 1.68 -1.32
C ILE A 359 20.90 1.89 0.16
N GLN A 360 20.66 3.12 0.62
CA GLN A 360 20.71 3.45 2.04
C GLN A 360 19.38 3.13 2.69
N TYR A 361 19.35 2.05 3.47
CA TYR A 361 18.24 1.71 4.34
C TYR A 361 18.32 2.48 5.67
N THR A 362 17.17 2.93 6.18
CA THR A 362 17.10 3.33 7.58
C THR A 362 17.25 2.10 8.49
N LYS A 363 17.56 2.31 9.78
CA LYS A 363 17.66 1.20 10.74
C LYS A 363 16.37 0.37 10.77
N TYR A 364 15.22 1.04 10.81
CA TYR A 364 13.91 0.41 10.82
C TYR A 364 13.65 -0.40 9.54
N ASP A 365 13.97 0.15 8.36
CA ASP A 365 13.82 -0.60 7.11
C ASP A 365 14.65 -1.87 7.13
N MET A 366 15.91 -1.76 7.57
CA MET A 366 16.81 -2.91 7.68
C MET A 366 16.28 -3.95 8.68
N GLU A 367 15.77 -3.52 9.85
CA GLU A 367 15.19 -4.44 10.83
C GLU A 367 13.92 -5.14 10.28
N MET A 368 13.07 -4.43 9.54
CA MET A 368 11.90 -5.03 8.89
C MET A 368 12.31 -6.01 7.78
N ILE A 369 13.34 -5.69 6.99
CA ILE A 369 13.90 -6.60 5.97
C ILE A 369 14.50 -7.84 6.63
N LEU A 370 15.27 -7.69 7.69
CA LEU A 370 15.85 -8.81 8.42
C LEU A 370 14.78 -9.67 9.07
N ALA A 371 13.73 -9.07 9.63
CA ALA A 371 12.59 -9.78 10.17
C ALA A 371 11.90 -10.65 9.12
N GLN A 372 11.67 -10.06 7.95
CA GLN A 372 11.14 -10.76 6.80
C GLN A 372 12.07 -11.93 6.43
N LEU A 373 13.27 -11.66 5.95
CA LEU A 373 14.16 -12.71 5.41
C LEU A 373 14.44 -13.85 6.40
N ASN A 374 14.65 -13.56 7.69
CA ASN A 374 14.96 -14.59 8.68
C ASN A 374 13.78 -15.47 9.07
N VAL A 375 12.56 -14.92 9.13
CA VAL A 375 11.39 -15.74 9.44
C VAL A 375 10.97 -16.55 8.20
N LEU A 376 11.16 -16.05 6.97
CA LEU A 376 11.05 -16.85 5.74
C LEU A 376 12.02 -18.03 5.75
N GLN A 377 13.30 -17.75 6.00
CA GLN A 377 14.37 -18.75 6.08
C GLN A 377 14.06 -19.82 7.14
N SER A 378 13.56 -19.41 8.32
CA SER A 378 13.17 -20.34 9.39
C SER A 378 11.99 -21.22 9.00
N SER A 379 10.97 -20.66 8.34
CA SER A 379 9.83 -21.41 7.82
C SER A 379 10.26 -22.47 6.80
N ILE A 380 11.17 -22.10 5.88
CA ILE A 380 11.75 -23.03 4.91
C ILE A 380 12.52 -24.15 5.62
N LEU A 381 13.46 -23.82 6.51
CA LEU A 381 14.27 -24.81 7.22
C LEU A 381 13.42 -25.77 8.06
N SER A 382 12.38 -25.26 8.74
CA SER A 382 11.49 -26.07 9.57
C SER A 382 10.76 -27.16 8.77
N LYS A 383 10.37 -26.88 7.53
CA LYS A 383 9.71 -27.85 6.63
C LYS A 383 10.65 -28.96 6.16
N TYR A 384 11.95 -28.69 6.07
CA TYR A 384 12.95 -29.66 5.61
C TYR A 384 13.61 -30.45 6.75
N SER A 385 13.49 -30.01 8.00
CA SER A 385 14.01 -30.75 9.16
C SER A 385 13.02 -31.77 9.73
N SER A 386 11.77 -31.76 9.28
CA SER A 386 10.68 -32.63 9.75
C SER A 386 10.38 -33.83 8.83
N GLY A 387 11.15 -34.01 7.75
CA GLY A 387 11.11 -35.18 6.87
C GLY A 387 12.48 -35.82 6.81
#